data_AF-A0A8T7CJ42-F1
#
_entry.id   AF-A0A8T7CJ42-F1
#
_cell.length_a   1.000
_cell.length_b   1.000
_cell.length_c   1.000
_cell.angle_alpha   90.00
_cell.angle_beta   90.00
_cell.angle_gamma   90.00
#
_symmetry.space_group_name_H-M   'P 1'
#
loop_
_entity.id
_entity.type
_entity.pdbx_description
1 polymer ?
#
loop_
_entity_poly.entity_id
_entity_poly.type
_entity_poly.pdbx_seq_one_letter_code
_entity_poly.pdbx_strand_id
1 'polypeptide(L)'
;MTTAIWAAVPTSLNYQGYLTDPSGAAIDTDTQITFSIYNADVGGSSLWSDTRTVPVDQGLFSVELGNPLNPFPAGLFDTPLFIGIDVDGDGEMVPRRPLTSVGFSFKADQADDALSLQGQGPAAYDQSLHVSDVANPHGVTVGQTGGASSGDIANLQAQLDAALATIAQVQTDLGNETSARIAADNAEIAARIADVDAEEAARIAAVADIADNTVLALDGMLSLSGGDTALFDGVNVQVVNGTDTTDGNPNGKGNLIVGYDEPDTDLPICSVGSSDNATDCGNAGGVWDSSHKSGSHNVIVGYLHNYTRYGGLVVGVNNNITGIVASVTGGSGGTASGSAASVSGGINNRAIASNSSVSGGSVNIAAGGTSSIGGGAGNLTSGNSASITGGRNNVASGDWSAVVGGGFSDPLFGNEAYSNYSAILGGFRNVTGDTGSGDRTLGEQATVSGGSSNTAKGDAASVSGGQENVVIGPASSITGGRFNVTTTINSDWTTISGGFNNFTSGAYASISGGDDVLCASDTCGEGTISTPD
;
A
#
# COMPACT_ATOMS: atom_id res chain seq x y z
N MET A 1 -103.81 62.11 17.79
CA MET A 1 -102.82 62.90 18.55
C MET A 1 -102.81 62.40 19.98
N THR A 2 -101.77 61.67 20.34
CA THR A 2 -101.12 61.58 21.67
C THR A 2 -100.02 60.54 21.48
N THR A 3 -98.85 61.02 21.06
CA THR A 3 -97.61 60.24 21.03
C THR A 3 -97.27 59.89 22.47
N ALA A 4 -97.61 58.67 22.89
CA ALA A 4 -97.09 58.09 24.12
C ALA A 4 -95.61 57.79 23.86
N ILE A 5 -94.75 58.67 24.37
CA ILE A 5 -93.31 58.44 24.42
C ILE A 5 -93.10 57.43 25.55
N TRP A 6 -92.98 56.14 25.20
CA TRP A 6 -92.59 55.13 26.17
C TRP A 6 -91.10 55.29 26.43
N ALA A 7 -90.73 55.62 27.67
CA ALA A 7 -89.34 55.61 28.10
C ALA A 7 -88.80 54.18 27.97
N ALA A 8 -87.74 53.99 27.18
CA ALA A 8 -87.09 52.70 27.04
C ALA A 8 -86.54 52.25 28.41
N VAL A 9 -86.75 50.97 28.74
CA VAL A 9 -86.17 50.38 29.95
C VAL A 9 -84.65 50.43 29.82
N PRO A 10 -83.90 50.91 30.83
CA PRO A 10 -82.44 50.93 30.77
C PRO A 10 -81.89 49.51 30.55
N THR A 11 -81.08 49.32 29.51
CA THR A 11 -80.44 48.04 29.14
C THR A 11 -79.05 47.87 29.76
N SER A 12 -78.70 48.72 30.73
CA SER A 12 -77.41 48.77 31.38
C SER A 12 -77.54 48.58 32.89
N LEU A 13 -76.46 48.08 33.50
CA LEU A 13 -76.36 47.80 34.92
C LEU A 13 -75.23 48.65 35.52
N ASN A 14 -75.52 49.49 36.50
CA ASN A 14 -74.48 50.18 37.25
C ASN A 14 -73.92 49.28 38.35
N TYR A 15 -72.59 49.26 38.48
CA TYR A 15 -71.88 48.53 39.53
C TYR A 15 -70.82 49.44 40.16
N GLN A 16 -70.71 49.39 41.49
CA GLN A 16 -69.78 50.23 42.25
C GLN A 16 -69.08 49.41 43.34
N GLY A 17 -67.85 49.79 43.67
CA GLY A 17 -67.03 49.10 44.65
C GLY A 17 -65.97 50.00 45.27
N TYR A 18 -65.31 49.50 46.30
CA TYR A 18 -64.17 50.14 46.95
C TYR A 18 -62.97 49.19 46.92
N LEU A 19 -61.85 49.63 46.37
CA LEU A 19 -60.61 48.89 46.19
C LEU A 19 -59.53 49.41 47.13
N THR A 20 -58.84 48.46 47.75
CA THR A 20 -57.66 48.72 48.58
C THR A 20 -56.50 47.87 48.12
N ASP A 21 -55.29 48.38 48.27
CA ASP A 21 -54.08 47.59 48.12
C ASP A 21 -53.93 46.56 49.28
N PRO A 22 -52.96 45.63 49.20
CA PRO A 22 -52.74 44.62 50.26
C PRO A 22 -52.38 45.20 51.64
N SER A 23 -52.00 46.48 51.72
CA SER A 23 -51.73 47.19 52.98
C SER A 23 -52.98 47.85 53.57
N GLY A 24 -54.11 47.78 52.86
CA GLY A 24 -55.40 48.37 53.24
C GLY A 24 -55.55 49.83 52.83
N ALA A 25 -54.60 50.40 52.09
CA ALA A 25 -54.70 51.76 51.58
C ALA A 25 -55.58 51.81 50.33
N ALA A 26 -56.33 52.89 50.16
CA ALA A 26 -57.25 53.06 49.03
C ALA A 26 -56.48 53.22 47.71
N ILE A 27 -56.90 52.51 46.66
CA ILE A 27 -56.28 52.62 45.33
C ILE A 27 -56.77 53.91 44.66
N ASP A 28 -55.86 54.77 44.22
CA ASP A 28 -56.17 56.10 43.68
C ASP A 28 -55.58 56.28 42.26
N THR A 29 -55.86 55.32 41.39
CA THR A 29 -55.41 55.29 39.99
C THR A 29 -56.39 54.52 39.13
N ASP A 30 -56.47 54.87 37.84
CA ASP A 30 -57.21 54.10 36.84
C ASP A 30 -56.69 52.65 36.83
N THR A 31 -57.60 51.69 37.04
CA THR A 31 -57.27 50.28 37.26
C THR A 31 -58.00 49.42 36.23
N GLN A 32 -57.38 48.37 35.68
CA GLN A 32 -58.06 47.46 34.77
C GLN A 32 -58.90 46.47 35.57
N ILE A 33 -60.20 46.45 35.31
CA ILE A 33 -61.14 45.57 36.01
C ILE A 33 -61.90 44.74 34.99
N THR A 34 -61.93 43.43 35.22
CA THR A 34 -62.78 42.48 34.49
C THR A 34 -64.02 42.17 35.31
N PHE A 35 -65.19 42.42 34.73
CA PHE A 35 -66.48 42.07 35.31
C PHE A 35 -67.04 40.86 34.57
N SER A 36 -67.43 39.83 35.32
CA SER A 36 -68.00 38.61 34.74
C SER A 36 -69.31 38.22 35.44
N ILE A 37 -70.30 37.82 34.65
CA ILE A 37 -71.60 37.33 35.13
C ILE A 37 -71.65 35.81 34.97
N TYR A 38 -72.01 35.12 36.06
CA TYR A 38 -72.04 33.67 36.16
C TYR A 38 -73.42 33.16 36.56
N ASN A 39 -73.70 31.91 36.19
CA ASN A 39 -74.90 31.18 36.62
C ASN A 39 -74.76 30.47 37.98
N ALA A 40 -73.64 30.64 38.69
CA ALA A 40 -73.40 30.07 40.02
C ALA A 40 -72.45 30.94 40.85
N ASP A 41 -72.54 30.84 42.18
CA ASP A 41 -71.75 31.57 43.18
C ASP A 41 -70.32 31.05 43.32
N VAL A 42 -70.11 29.73 43.17
CA VAL A 42 -68.80 29.06 43.07
C VAL A 42 -68.84 28.07 41.90
N GLY A 43 -67.83 28.10 41.02
CA GLY A 43 -67.85 27.33 39.76
C GLY A 43 -68.74 27.97 38.68
N GLY A 44 -69.42 27.17 37.86
CA GLY A 44 -70.32 27.64 36.80
C GLY A 44 -69.63 28.19 35.55
N SER A 45 -70.43 28.55 34.53
CA SER A 45 -69.97 29.14 33.27
C SER A 45 -70.13 30.66 33.29
N SER A 46 -69.12 31.39 32.82
CA SER A 46 -69.26 32.84 32.55
C SER A 46 -70.21 33.01 31.37
N LEU A 47 -71.33 33.69 31.58
CA LEU A 47 -72.34 33.96 30.56
C LEU A 47 -72.10 35.29 29.84
N TRP A 48 -71.37 36.20 30.49
CA TRP A 48 -70.97 37.49 29.95
C TRP A 48 -69.74 38.00 30.69
N SER A 49 -68.81 38.63 29.98
CA SER A 49 -67.58 39.20 30.56
C SER A 49 -67.17 40.48 29.84
N ASP A 50 -66.59 41.42 30.58
CA ASP A 50 -66.17 42.72 30.09
C ASP A 50 -64.96 43.24 30.89
N THR A 51 -63.85 43.45 30.19
CA THR A 51 -62.62 44.02 30.76
C THR A 51 -62.45 45.46 30.30
N ARG A 52 -62.25 46.36 31.25
CA ARG A 52 -62.15 47.80 31.00
C ARG A 52 -61.27 48.48 32.04
N THR A 53 -60.60 49.55 31.64
CA THR A 53 -59.92 50.45 32.56
C THR A 53 -60.96 51.37 33.20
N VAL A 54 -61.10 51.28 34.52
CA VAL A 54 -62.08 52.04 35.30
C VAL A 54 -61.34 53.06 36.16
N PRO A 55 -61.74 54.34 36.14
CA PRO A 55 -61.19 55.33 37.05
C PRO A 55 -61.51 54.99 38.50
N VAL A 56 -60.49 54.94 39.36
CA VAL A 56 -60.63 54.71 40.80
C VAL A 56 -60.09 55.93 41.52
N ASP A 57 -60.96 56.60 42.29
CA ASP A 57 -60.63 57.82 43.05
C ASP A 57 -60.81 57.52 44.54
N GLN A 58 -59.72 57.62 45.29
CA GLN A 58 -59.62 57.26 46.71
C GLN A 58 -60.27 55.91 47.04
N GLY A 59 -60.00 54.90 46.22
CA GLY A 59 -60.52 53.54 46.36
C GLY A 59 -61.90 53.33 45.75
N LEU A 60 -62.71 54.35 45.51
CA LEU A 60 -64.07 54.18 45.00
C LEU A 60 -64.09 54.13 43.46
N PHE A 61 -64.86 53.21 42.90
CA PHE A 61 -65.20 53.21 41.48
C PHE A 61 -66.69 52.98 41.25
N SER A 62 -67.21 53.49 40.13
CA SER A 62 -68.55 53.21 39.61
C SER A 62 -68.48 53.05 38.10
N VAL A 63 -69.14 52.03 37.59
CA VAL A 63 -69.11 51.67 36.17
C VAL A 63 -70.48 51.21 35.67
N GLU A 64 -70.82 51.58 34.44
CA GLU A 64 -72.04 51.14 33.78
C GLU A 64 -71.72 50.02 32.77
N LEU A 65 -72.26 48.82 33.03
CA LEU A 65 -72.06 47.61 32.24
C LEU A 65 -73.22 47.42 31.25
N GLY A 66 -72.98 46.80 30.09
CA GLY A 66 -74.04 46.44 29.14
C GLY A 66 -74.43 47.48 28.08
N ASN A 67 -73.78 48.65 27.99
CA ASN A 67 -74.08 49.67 26.96
C ASN A 67 -72.90 50.65 26.74
N PRO A 68 -72.59 51.15 25.53
CA PRO A 68 -72.93 50.62 24.20
C PRO A 68 -71.88 49.62 23.67
N LEU A 69 -70.75 49.45 24.36
CA LEU A 69 -69.58 48.74 23.83
C LEU A 69 -69.68 47.21 23.95
N ASN A 70 -70.43 46.69 24.91
CA ASN A 70 -70.61 45.25 25.13
C ASN A 70 -72.01 44.96 25.69
N PRO A 71 -73.06 44.89 24.84
CA PRO A 71 -74.44 44.70 25.29
C PRO A 71 -74.69 43.31 25.88
N PHE A 72 -75.60 43.22 26.85
CA PHE A 72 -76.01 41.93 27.41
C PHE A 72 -76.80 41.09 26.36
N PRO A 73 -76.55 39.77 26.25
CA PRO A 73 -77.35 38.88 25.42
C PRO A 73 -78.83 38.88 25.82
N ALA A 74 -79.73 38.72 24.84
CA ALA A 74 -81.16 38.58 25.10
C ALA A 74 -81.43 37.32 25.96
N GLY A 75 -82.30 37.45 26.98
CA GLY A 75 -82.65 36.35 27.90
C GLY A 75 -81.61 36.04 28.99
N LEU A 76 -80.52 36.82 29.11
CA LEU A 76 -79.49 36.56 30.13
C LEU A 76 -80.05 36.57 31.56
N PHE A 77 -81.00 37.46 31.86
CA PHE A 77 -81.50 37.73 33.21
C PHE A 77 -82.70 36.84 33.63
N ASP A 78 -82.96 35.74 32.93
CA ASP A 78 -84.10 34.84 33.18
C ASP A 78 -83.85 33.81 34.31
N THR A 79 -82.64 33.79 34.89
CA THR A 79 -82.25 32.87 35.96
C THR A 79 -81.47 33.62 37.06
N PRO A 80 -81.31 33.04 38.27
CA PRO A 80 -80.45 33.65 39.31
C PRO A 80 -78.98 33.75 38.86
N LEU A 81 -78.38 34.94 39.00
CA LEU A 81 -77.04 35.26 38.50
C LEU A 81 -76.12 35.86 39.59
N PHE A 82 -74.81 35.73 39.38
CA PHE A 82 -73.77 36.25 40.26
C PHE A 82 -72.75 37.06 39.46
N ILE A 83 -72.30 38.19 39.99
CA ILE A 83 -71.21 38.99 39.44
C ILE A 83 -69.92 38.74 40.22
N GLY A 84 -68.83 38.58 39.49
CA GLY A 84 -67.50 38.54 40.05
C GLY A 84 -66.55 39.49 39.31
N ILE A 85 -65.44 39.78 39.98
CA ILE A 85 -64.53 40.88 39.66
C ILE A 85 -63.11 40.36 39.75
N ASP A 86 -62.32 40.64 38.73
CA ASP A 86 -60.86 40.46 38.71
C ASP A 86 -60.22 41.83 38.45
N VAL A 87 -59.25 42.22 39.27
CA VAL A 87 -58.61 43.53 39.26
C VAL A 87 -57.14 43.33 38.88
N ASP A 88 -56.69 43.98 37.81
CA ASP A 88 -55.33 43.91 37.24
C ASP A 88 -54.76 42.48 37.03
N GLY A 89 -55.64 41.47 36.94
CA GLY A 89 -55.25 40.07 36.75
C GLY A 89 -54.77 39.37 38.03
N ASP A 90 -55.07 39.94 39.20
CA ASP A 90 -54.78 39.35 40.52
C ASP A 90 -55.68 38.13 40.83
N GLY A 91 -56.63 37.82 39.94
CA GLY A 91 -57.51 36.67 40.00
C GLY A 91 -58.90 37.02 40.53
N GLU A 92 -59.90 36.27 40.07
CA GLU A 92 -61.32 36.47 40.40
C GLU A 92 -61.56 36.51 41.92
N MET A 93 -62.09 37.62 42.42
CA MET A 93 -62.38 37.80 43.84
C MET A 93 -63.56 36.91 44.28
N VAL A 94 -63.34 36.13 45.35
CA VAL A 94 -64.31 35.21 45.95
C VAL A 94 -64.67 35.68 47.37
N PRO A 95 -65.95 35.64 47.80
CA PRO A 95 -67.11 35.12 47.09
C PRO A 95 -67.74 36.10 46.09
N ARG A 96 -68.24 35.57 44.96
CA ARG A 96 -69.04 36.32 43.99
C ARG A 96 -70.31 36.87 44.62
N ARG A 97 -70.79 38.00 44.12
CA ARG A 97 -71.97 38.69 44.67
C ARG A 97 -73.21 38.38 43.84
N PRO A 98 -74.34 37.99 44.45
CA PRO A 98 -75.58 37.78 43.70
C PRO A 98 -76.08 39.10 43.09
N LEU A 99 -76.56 39.04 41.86
CA LEU A 99 -77.25 40.17 41.24
C LEU A 99 -78.67 40.25 41.78
N THR A 100 -79.05 41.41 42.33
CA THR A 100 -80.39 41.68 42.85
C THR A 100 -81.15 42.60 41.90
N SER A 101 -82.48 42.49 41.88
CA SER A 101 -83.33 43.35 41.05
C SER A 101 -83.18 44.84 41.37
N VAL A 102 -83.27 45.69 40.35
CA VAL A 102 -83.25 47.15 40.48
C VAL A 102 -84.68 47.71 40.44
N GLY A 103 -84.92 48.88 41.02
CA GLY A 103 -86.28 49.42 41.24
C GLY A 103 -87.19 49.51 40.00
N PHE A 104 -86.64 49.63 38.79
CA PHE A 104 -87.43 49.64 37.54
C PHE A 104 -87.94 48.26 37.10
N SER A 105 -87.37 47.15 37.59
CA SER A 105 -87.75 45.79 37.15
C SER A 105 -88.91 45.16 37.93
N PHE A 106 -89.39 45.77 39.03
CA PHE A 106 -90.56 45.28 39.75
C PHE A 106 -91.91 45.53 39.02
N LYS A 107 -91.93 46.39 37.99
CA LYS A 107 -93.14 46.67 37.19
C LYS A 107 -93.25 45.86 35.89
N ALA A 108 -92.25 45.04 35.54
CA ALA A 108 -92.26 44.22 34.32
C ALA A 108 -92.83 42.80 34.52
N ASP A 109 -92.86 42.29 35.75
CA ASP A 109 -93.47 41.00 36.11
C ASP A 109 -95.01 40.99 35.90
N GLN A 110 -95.66 42.16 35.83
CA GLN A 110 -97.11 42.27 35.61
C GLN A 110 -97.53 42.49 34.13
N ALA A 111 -96.59 42.48 33.19
CA ALA A 111 -96.90 42.70 31.76
C ALA A 111 -96.82 41.43 30.89
N ASP A 112 -96.27 40.32 31.43
CA ASP A 112 -96.11 39.06 30.68
C ASP A 112 -97.40 38.21 30.65
N ASP A 113 -98.43 38.59 31.42
CA ASP A 113 -99.67 37.80 31.60
C ASP A 113 -100.95 38.46 31.03
N ALA A 114 -100.82 39.32 30.00
CA ALA A 114 -101.98 39.87 29.27
C ALA A 114 -102.49 38.93 28.16
N LEU A 115 -102.91 37.72 28.53
CA LEU A 115 -103.60 36.76 27.66
C LEU A 115 -105.10 37.10 27.52
N SER A 116 -105.45 38.07 26.64
CA SER A 116 -106.70 38.11 25.83
C SER A 116 -107.07 39.52 25.35
N LEU A 117 -107.54 39.62 24.09
CA LEU A 117 -108.21 40.81 23.55
C LEU A 117 -109.63 40.41 23.13
N GLN A 118 -110.65 40.94 23.81
CA GLN A 118 -112.08 40.67 23.58
C GLN A 118 -112.55 39.21 23.75
N GLY A 119 -111.84 38.38 24.52
CA GLY A 119 -112.33 37.07 24.94
C GLY A 119 -112.31 35.95 23.88
N GLN A 120 -111.46 36.06 22.85
CA GLN A 120 -111.20 34.99 21.88
C GLN A 120 -109.69 34.75 21.72
N GLY A 121 -109.26 33.48 21.62
CA GLY A 121 -107.85 33.07 21.64
C GLY A 121 -107.16 33.04 20.26
N PRO A 122 -105.81 32.91 20.21
CA PRO A 122 -105.00 33.05 18.99
C PRO A 122 -105.32 32.06 17.85
N ALA A 123 -105.98 30.95 18.15
CA ALA A 123 -106.47 30.01 17.15
C ALA A 123 -107.61 30.57 16.26
N ALA A 124 -108.24 31.69 16.65
CA ALA A 124 -109.28 32.37 15.86
C ALA A 124 -108.73 33.25 14.71
N TYR A 125 -107.40 33.38 14.58
CA TYR A 125 -106.73 34.15 13.51
C TYR A 125 -105.78 33.30 12.65
N ASP A 126 -105.83 31.98 12.80
CA ASP A 126 -105.09 31.06 11.93
C ASP A 126 -105.78 30.96 10.55
N GLN A 127 -105.19 31.61 9.55
CA GLN A 127 -105.67 31.54 8.16
C GLN A 127 -105.22 30.26 7.42
N SER A 128 -104.51 29.32 8.07
CA SER A 128 -104.09 28.06 7.43
C SER A 128 -105.26 27.12 7.09
N LEU A 129 -106.47 27.38 7.60
CA LEU A 129 -107.69 26.61 7.30
C LEU A 129 -108.56 27.18 6.16
N HIS A 130 -108.17 28.27 5.50
CA HIS A 130 -108.97 28.85 4.38
C HIS A 130 -108.72 28.23 2.99
N VAL A 131 -107.97 27.12 2.88
CA VAL A 131 -107.71 26.44 1.59
C VAL A 131 -108.80 25.44 1.18
N SER A 132 -109.86 25.25 1.99
CA SER A 132 -110.94 24.30 1.68
C SER A 132 -112.36 24.84 1.85
N ASP A 133 -112.56 26.15 1.94
CA ASP A 133 -113.90 26.74 2.06
C ASP A 133 -114.55 26.94 0.68
N VAL A 134 -115.61 26.18 0.40
CA VAL A 134 -116.42 26.26 -0.83
C VAL A 134 -117.31 27.52 -0.90
N ALA A 135 -117.31 28.38 0.12
CA ALA A 135 -117.98 29.68 0.12
C ALA A 135 -117.04 30.90 0.01
N ASN A 136 -115.74 30.70 -0.26
CA ASN A 136 -114.78 31.79 -0.47
C ASN A 136 -115.05 32.55 -1.79
N PRO A 137 -115.32 33.88 -1.77
CA PRO A 137 -115.60 34.67 -2.97
C PRO A 137 -114.36 34.95 -3.85
N HIS A 138 -113.17 34.54 -3.41
CA HIS A 138 -111.92 34.63 -4.16
C HIS A 138 -111.47 33.23 -4.54
N GLY A 139 -111.77 32.80 -5.78
CA GLY A 139 -111.48 31.45 -6.31
C GLY A 139 -110.00 31.10 -6.45
N VAL A 140 -109.28 31.02 -5.34
CA VAL A 140 -107.89 30.59 -5.27
C VAL A 140 -107.85 29.06 -5.33
N THR A 141 -107.34 28.53 -6.43
CA THR A 141 -107.06 27.09 -6.59
C THR A 141 -105.57 26.82 -6.40
N VAL A 142 -105.26 25.60 -5.94
CA VAL A 142 -103.96 25.09 -5.43
C VAL A 142 -102.74 25.29 -6.35
N GLY A 143 -102.93 25.77 -7.58
CA GLY A 143 -101.84 26.02 -8.54
C GLY A 143 -101.04 27.31 -8.33
N GLN A 144 -101.36 28.16 -7.34
CA GLN A 144 -100.78 29.50 -7.20
C GLN A 144 -99.82 29.72 -6.02
N THR A 145 -99.52 28.69 -5.22
CA THR A 145 -98.34 28.73 -4.33
C THR A 145 -97.21 28.02 -5.04
N GLY A 146 -96.23 28.76 -5.56
CA GLY A 146 -94.99 28.23 -6.16
C GLY A 146 -94.08 27.48 -5.18
N GLY A 147 -94.64 26.77 -4.20
CA GLY A 147 -93.95 25.80 -3.37
C GLY A 147 -93.80 24.50 -4.14
N ALA A 148 -92.59 23.93 -4.09
CA ALA A 148 -92.27 22.63 -4.66
C ALA A 148 -93.31 21.59 -4.22
N SER A 149 -93.87 20.85 -5.18
CA SER A 149 -94.84 19.78 -4.89
C SER A 149 -94.19 18.69 -4.04
N SER A 150 -94.97 17.85 -3.35
CA SER A 150 -94.43 16.68 -2.63
C SER A 150 -93.63 15.74 -3.53
N GLY A 151 -93.91 15.72 -4.84
CA GLY A 151 -93.12 15.02 -5.85
C GLY A 151 -91.75 15.64 -6.11
N ASP A 152 -91.64 16.97 -6.08
CA ASP A 152 -90.38 17.69 -6.25
C ASP A 152 -89.43 17.44 -5.06
N ILE A 153 -89.98 17.40 -3.84
CA ILE A 153 -89.22 17.07 -2.62
C ILE A 153 -88.74 15.61 -2.65
N ALA A 154 -89.59 14.67 -3.07
CA ALA A 154 -89.21 13.26 -3.20
C ALA A 154 -88.11 13.06 -4.25
N ASN A 155 -88.18 13.79 -5.37
CA ASN A 155 -87.13 13.78 -6.40
C ASN A 155 -85.80 14.33 -5.88
N LEU A 156 -85.82 15.44 -5.13
CA LEU A 156 -84.62 15.99 -4.49
C LEU A 156 -84.01 15.05 -3.45
N GLN A 157 -84.84 14.36 -2.66
CA GLN A 157 -84.36 13.35 -1.71
C GLN A 157 -83.70 12.16 -2.43
N ALA A 158 -84.31 11.66 -3.51
CA ALA A 158 -83.73 10.60 -4.32
C ALA A 158 -82.39 11.04 -4.98
N GLN A 159 -82.30 12.29 -5.41
CA GLN A 159 -81.05 12.87 -5.92
C GLN A 159 -79.98 12.99 -4.83
N LEU A 160 -80.35 13.37 -3.61
CA LEU A 160 -79.44 13.43 -2.46
C LEU A 160 -78.92 12.04 -2.07
N ASP A 161 -79.79 11.04 -1.99
CA ASP A 161 -79.42 9.66 -1.67
C ASP A 161 -78.46 9.10 -2.74
N ALA A 162 -78.72 9.38 -4.01
CA ALA A 162 -77.83 9.03 -5.12
C ALA A 162 -76.47 9.76 -5.05
N ALA A 163 -76.47 11.04 -4.64
CA ALA A 163 -75.23 11.81 -4.47
C ALA A 163 -74.39 11.27 -3.29
N LEU A 164 -75.03 10.93 -2.16
CA LEU A 164 -74.36 10.32 -1.00
C LEU A 164 -73.77 8.95 -1.35
N ALA A 165 -74.49 8.11 -2.10
CA ALA A 165 -73.98 6.84 -2.60
C ALA A 165 -72.77 7.04 -3.53
N THR A 166 -72.81 8.05 -4.40
CA THR A 166 -71.69 8.41 -5.28
C THR A 166 -70.47 8.86 -4.48
N ILE A 167 -70.65 9.68 -3.43
CA ILE A 167 -69.56 10.13 -2.55
C ILE A 167 -68.91 8.95 -1.83
N ALA A 168 -69.70 8.01 -1.30
CA ALA A 168 -69.19 6.82 -0.63
C ALA A 168 -68.35 5.95 -1.59
N GLN A 169 -68.79 5.82 -2.85
CA GLN A 169 -68.03 5.11 -3.88
C GLN A 169 -66.72 5.85 -4.19
N VAL A 170 -66.75 7.17 -4.39
CA VAL A 170 -65.54 7.97 -4.63
C VAL A 170 -64.55 7.89 -3.47
N GLN A 171 -65.01 7.89 -2.22
CA GLN A 171 -64.16 7.70 -1.05
C GLN A 171 -63.48 6.32 -1.05
N THR A 172 -64.21 5.29 -1.45
CA THR A 172 -63.69 3.92 -1.57
C THR A 172 -62.66 3.83 -2.70
N ASP A 173 -62.97 4.37 -3.87
CA ASP A 173 -62.08 4.37 -5.03
C ASP A 173 -60.79 5.15 -4.75
N LEU A 174 -60.91 6.31 -4.09
CA LEU A 174 -59.75 7.10 -3.66
C LEU A 174 -58.87 6.34 -2.65
N GLY A 175 -59.49 5.64 -1.69
CA GLY A 175 -58.76 4.81 -0.74
C GLY A 175 -58.01 3.65 -1.41
N ASN A 176 -58.66 3.00 -2.37
CA ASN A 176 -58.07 1.92 -3.16
C ASN A 176 -56.93 2.42 -4.05
N GLU A 177 -57.12 3.54 -4.77
CA GLU A 177 -56.09 4.12 -5.64
C GLU A 177 -54.89 4.61 -4.83
N THR A 178 -55.12 5.25 -3.69
CA THR A 178 -54.04 5.71 -2.80
C THR A 178 -53.25 4.53 -2.24
N SER A 179 -53.93 3.48 -1.80
CA SER A 179 -53.27 2.27 -1.29
C SER A 179 -52.47 1.56 -2.38
N ALA A 180 -53.01 1.47 -3.60
CA ALA A 180 -52.32 0.89 -4.74
C ALA A 180 -51.08 1.71 -5.14
N ARG A 181 -51.18 3.05 -5.13
CA ARG A 181 -50.05 3.95 -5.44
C ARG A 181 -48.96 3.88 -4.38
N ILE A 182 -49.32 3.88 -3.10
CA ILE A 182 -48.36 3.67 -1.99
C ILE A 182 -47.68 2.30 -2.11
N ALA A 183 -48.42 1.24 -2.44
CA ALA A 183 -47.84 -0.09 -2.62
C ALA A 183 -46.86 -0.13 -3.81
N ALA A 184 -47.18 0.54 -4.91
CA ALA A 184 -46.30 0.66 -6.07
C ALA A 184 -45.03 1.47 -5.75
N ASP A 185 -45.18 2.63 -5.11
CA ASP A 185 -44.06 3.49 -4.70
C ASP A 185 -43.15 2.74 -3.71
N ASN A 186 -43.71 2.01 -2.74
CA ASN A 186 -42.94 1.19 -1.79
C ASN A 186 -42.19 0.05 -2.48
N ALA A 187 -42.80 -0.58 -3.49
CA ALA A 187 -42.14 -1.62 -4.28
C ALA A 187 -40.97 -1.05 -5.10
N GLU A 188 -41.14 0.14 -5.69
CA GLU A 188 -40.07 0.85 -6.40
C GLU A 188 -38.94 1.26 -5.45
N ILE A 189 -39.27 1.83 -4.29
CA ILE A 189 -38.29 2.19 -3.26
C ILE A 189 -37.50 0.96 -2.80
N ALA A 190 -38.17 -0.16 -2.54
CA ALA A 190 -37.52 -1.41 -2.14
C ALA A 190 -36.56 -1.93 -3.23
N ALA A 191 -36.95 -1.84 -4.51
CA ALA A 191 -36.06 -2.19 -5.62
C ALA A 191 -34.83 -1.27 -5.68
N ARG A 192 -35.01 0.05 -5.53
CA ARG A 192 -33.90 1.01 -5.52
C ARG A 192 -32.95 0.82 -4.34
N ILE A 193 -33.47 0.46 -3.16
CA ILE A 193 -32.65 0.11 -1.99
C ILE A 193 -31.83 -1.15 -2.30
N ALA A 194 -32.44 -2.19 -2.85
CA ALA A 194 -31.74 -3.40 -3.23
C ALA A 194 -30.63 -3.16 -4.27
N ASP A 195 -30.87 -2.28 -5.24
CA ASP A 195 -29.85 -1.89 -6.23
C ASP A 195 -28.68 -1.12 -5.58
N VAL A 196 -28.97 -0.19 -4.66
CA VAL A 196 -27.93 0.54 -3.91
C VAL A 196 -27.14 -0.39 -2.99
N ASP A 197 -27.81 -1.30 -2.27
CA ASP A 197 -27.17 -2.28 -1.40
C ASP A 197 -26.25 -3.21 -2.20
N ALA A 198 -26.68 -3.62 -3.40
CA ALA A 198 -25.86 -4.41 -4.30
C ALA A 198 -24.63 -3.63 -4.82
N GLU A 199 -24.80 -2.35 -5.16
CA GLU A 199 -23.69 -1.48 -5.57
C GLU A 199 -22.71 -1.23 -4.42
N GLU A 200 -23.20 -0.98 -3.21
CA GLU A 200 -22.38 -0.80 -2.01
C GLU A 200 -21.59 -2.06 -1.69
N ALA A 201 -22.23 -3.24 -1.73
CA ALA A 201 -21.55 -4.51 -1.54
C ALA A 201 -20.43 -4.73 -2.58
N ALA A 202 -20.68 -4.38 -3.85
CA ALA A 202 -19.67 -4.45 -4.91
C ALA A 202 -18.51 -3.47 -4.68
N ARG A 203 -18.79 -2.24 -4.21
CA ARG A 203 -17.77 -1.24 -3.87
C ARG A 203 -16.94 -1.65 -2.65
N ILE A 204 -17.56 -2.20 -1.62
CA ILE A 204 -16.87 -2.73 -0.43
C ILE A 204 -15.90 -3.85 -0.84
N ALA A 205 -16.35 -4.77 -1.70
CA ALA A 205 -15.48 -5.82 -2.23
C ALA A 205 -14.27 -5.25 -3.01
N ALA A 206 -14.50 -4.25 -3.87
CA ALA A 206 -13.42 -3.59 -4.60
C ALA A 206 -12.42 -2.86 -3.68
N VAL A 207 -12.88 -2.24 -2.58
CA VAL A 207 -12.01 -1.59 -1.60
C VAL A 207 -11.18 -2.62 -0.82
N ALA A 208 -11.76 -3.78 -0.51
CA ALA A 208 -11.04 -4.87 0.15
C ALA A 208 -9.89 -5.40 -0.74
N ASP A 209 -10.15 -5.61 -2.03
CA ASP A 209 -9.11 -6.01 -2.99
C ASP A 209 -7.95 -4.99 -3.08
N ILE A 210 -8.26 -3.69 -2.95
CA ILE A 210 -7.25 -2.62 -2.90
C ILE A 210 -6.48 -2.66 -1.58
N ALA A 211 -7.16 -2.83 -0.45
CA ALA A 211 -6.53 -2.84 0.88
C ALA A 211 -5.52 -3.98 1.05
N ASP A 212 -5.77 -5.14 0.43
CA ASP A 212 -4.86 -6.30 0.48
C ASP A 212 -3.68 -6.18 -0.52
N ASN A 213 -3.64 -5.11 -1.33
CA ASN A 213 -2.55 -4.89 -2.27
C ASN A 213 -1.27 -4.43 -1.55
N THR A 214 -0.32 -5.36 -1.40
CA THR A 214 0.97 -5.12 -0.74
C THR A 214 1.84 -4.06 -1.42
N VAL A 215 1.58 -3.70 -2.69
CA VAL A 215 2.30 -2.62 -3.38
C VAL A 215 1.98 -1.26 -2.76
N LEU A 216 0.78 -1.07 -2.21
CA LEU A 216 0.42 0.17 -1.51
C LEU A 216 1.23 0.36 -0.22
N ALA A 217 1.73 -0.73 0.38
CA ALA A 217 2.62 -0.66 1.53
C ALA A 217 4.01 -0.10 1.17
N LEU A 218 4.34 0.05 -0.11
CA LEU A 218 5.54 0.75 -0.57
C LEU A 218 5.39 2.28 -0.55
N ASP A 219 4.19 2.82 -0.25
CA ASP A 219 4.01 4.26 -0.13
C ASP A 219 4.94 4.84 0.96
N GLY A 220 5.60 5.95 0.63
CA GLY A 220 6.68 6.53 1.44
C GLY A 220 8.01 5.75 1.44
N MET A 221 8.05 4.52 0.90
CA MET A 221 9.27 3.69 0.81
C MET A 221 9.86 3.64 -0.60
N LEU A 222 9.03 3.72 -1.65
CA LEU A 222 9.45 3.80 -3.05
C LEU A 222 8.98 5.11 -3.68
N SER A 223 9.92 5.90 -4.20
CA SER A 223 9.62 7.17 -4.87
C SER A 223 10.51 7.40 -6.08
N LEU A 224 10.21 8.41 -6.89
CA LEU A 224 11.11 8.87 -7.96
C LEU A 224 11.87 10.11 -7.48
N SER A 225 13.19 9.99 -7.38
CA SER A 225 14.10 11.13 -7.18
C SER A 225 14.43 11.77 -8.52
N GLY A 226 14.12 13.05 -8.67
CA GLY A 226 14.41 13.81 -9.90
C GLY A 226 13.64 13.36 -11.15
N GLY A 227 12.62 12.50 -11.00
CA GLY A 227 11.78 11.98 -12.09
C GLY A 227 12.27 10.67 -12.71
N ASP A 228 13.58 10.40 -12.70
CA ASP A 228 14.16 9.31 -13.49
C ASP A 228 14.87 8.23 -12.63
N THR A 229 14.96 8.42 -11.32
CA THR A 229 15.64 7.48 -10.41
C THR A 229 14.67 6.92 -9.39
N ALA A 230 14.42 5.61 -9.43
CA ALA A 230 13.70 4.92 -8.36
C ALA A 230 14.52 4.95 -7.07
N LEU A 231 13.98 5.57 -6.02
CA LEU A 231 14.54 5.68 -4.68
C LEU A 231 13.78 4.75 -3.74
N PHE A 232 14.51 3.82 -3.14
CA PHE A 232 14.05 2.98 -2.04
C PHE A 232 14.55 3.59 -0.72
N ASP A 233 13.66 4.08 0.14
CA ASP A 233 13.98 4.70 1.43
C ASP A 233 13.43 3.86 2.58
N GLY A 234 14.25 3.62 3.61
CA GLY A 234 13.90 2.80 4.77
C GLY A 234 13.65 1.31 4.48
N VAL A 235 13.92 0.81 3.27
CA VAL A 235 13.70 -0.60 2.87
C VAL A 235 14.86 -1.21 2.07
N ASN A 236 14.98 -2.54 2.15
CA ASN A 236 15.89 -3.31 1.31
C ASN A 236 15.20 -3.77 0.03
N VAL A 237 15.97 -3.91 -1.06
CA VAL A 237 15.50 -4.56 -2.30
C VAL A 237 15.95 -6.02 -2.29
N GLN A 238 15.00 -6.94 -2.38
CA GLN A 238 15.27 -8.37 -2.49
C GLN A 238 14.74 -8.88 -3.84
N VAL A 239 15.63 -9.45 -4.65
CA VAL A 239 15.27 -10.07 -5.93
C VAL A 239 15.37 -11.58 -5.76
N VAL A 240 14.23 -12.27 -5.77
CA VAL A 240 14.14 -13.72 -5.52
C VAL A 240 13.83 -14.48 -6.80
N ASN A 241 14.32 -15.72 -6.89
CA ASN A 241 14.01 -16.63 -7.99
C ASN A 241 12.74 -17.46 -7.77
N GLY A 242 12.12 -17.34 -6.58
CA GLY A 242 10.90 -18.05 -6.19
C GLY A 242 11.10 -19.50 -5.73
N THR A 243 12.33 -19.91 -5.38
CA THR A 243 12.61 -21.27 -4.86
C THR A 243 12.89 -21.33 -3.37
N ASP A 244 12.63 -20.24 -2.63
CA ASP A 244 12.80 -20.09 -1.17
C ASP A 244 14.21 -20.34 -0.59
N THR A 245 15.20 -20.62 -1.43
CA THR A 245 16.61 -20.78 -1.05
C THR A 245 17.56 -20.25 -2.14
N THR A 246 18.73 -19.76 -1.74
CA THR A 246 19.80 -19.32 -2.64
C THR A 246 20.49 -20.47 -3.36
N ASP A 247 20.63 -21.63 -2.71
CA ASP A 247 21.36 -22.79 -3.24
C ASP A 247 20.48 -23.80 -3.99
N GLY A 248 19.21 -23.48 -4.17
CA GLY A 248 18.25 -24.27 -4.93
C GLY A 248 18.56 -24.28 -6.44
N ASN A 249 17.72 -25.00 -7.19
CA ASN A 249 17.89 -25.11 -8.63
C ASN A 249 17.73 -23.73 -9.32
N PRO A 250 18.77 -23.24 -10.02
CA PRO A 250 18.67 -22.00 -10.78
C PRO A 250 17.61 -22.11 -11.89
N ASN A 251 16.88 -21.01 -12.13
CA ASN A 251 15.77 -20.97 -13.09
C ASN A 251 15.76 -19.69 -13.95
N GLY A 252 16.87 -18.95 -13.98
CA GLY A 252 17.04 -17.70 -14.72
C GLY A 252 16.42 -16.46 -14.07
N LYS A 253 15.69 -16.61 -12.97
CA LYS A 253 15.05 -15.51 -12.23
C LYS A 253 15.85 -15.13 -10.99
N GLY A 254 15.46 -14.04 -10.34
CA GLY A 254 16.15 -13.59 -9.12
C GLY A 254 17.44 -12.82 -9.38
N ASN A 255 17.65 -12.31 -10.59
CA ASN A 255 18.85 -11.58 -10.99
C ASN A 255 18.59 -10.07 -11.04
N LEU A 256 19.61 -9.26 -10.70
CA LEU A 256 19.62 -7.83 -10.96
C LEU A 256 20.36 -7.55 -12.27
N ILE A 257 19.64 -7.07 -13.28
CA ILE A 257 20.20 -6.77 -14.61
C ILE A 257 20.28 -5.25 -14.78
N VAL A 258 21.47 -4.75 -15.11
CA VAL A 258 21.73 -3.34 -15.46
C VAL A 258 22.10 -3.26 -16.93
N GLY A 259 21.21 -2.66 -17.72
CA GLY A 259 21.25 -2.71 -19.19
C GLY A 259 20.27 -3.75 -19.74
N TYR A 260 20.56 -4.27 -20.92
CA TYR A 260 19.86 -5.41 -21.48
C TYR A 260 20.71 -6.66 -21.26
N ASP A 261 20.06 -7.81 -21.09
CA ASP A 261 20.72 -9.09 -20.91
C ASP A 261 20.72 -9.84 -22.25
N GLU A 262 21.36 -9.27 -23.27
CA GLU A 262 21.33 -9.83 -24.63
C GLU A 262 21.89 -11.27 -24.66
N PRO A 263 21.29 -12.16 -25.47
CA PRO A 263 21.76 -13.52 -25.64
C PRO A 263 23.12 -13.56 -26.32
N ASP A 264 24.00 -14.42 -25.85
CA ASP A 264 25.27 -14.69 -26.52
C ASP A 264 25.04 -15.56 -27.76
N THR A 265 25.52 -15.06 -28.90
CA THR A 265 25.44 -15.69 -30.21
C THR A 265 26.78 -16.25 -30.70
N ASP A 266 27.82 -16.15 -29.87
CA ASP A 266 29.17 -16.58 -30.18
C ASP A 266 29.35 -18.09 -29.88
N LEU A 267 30.49 -18.47 -29.32
CA LEU A 267 30.87 -19.87 -29.15
C LEU A 267 30.13 -20.51 -27.97
N PRO A 268 29.58 -21.72 -28.16
CA PRO A 268 28.91 -22.43 -27.08
C PRO A 268 29.87 -22.76 -25.95
N ILE A 269 29.36 -22.65 -24.72
CA ILE A 269 30.06 -23.03 -23.50
C ILE A 269 29.28 -24.13 -22.78
N CYS A 270 29.95 -24.79 -21.83
CA CYS A 270 29.27 -25.73 -20.95
C CYS A 270 28.54 -25.00 -19.82
N SER A 271 27.31 -25.42 -19.53
CA SER A 271 26.53 -24.87 -18.42
C SER A 271 27.12 -25.17 -17.04
N VAL A 272 28.02 -26.14 -16.94
CA VAL A 272 28.67 -26.56 -15.69
C VAL A 272 30.17 -26.71 -15.87
N GLY A 273 30.94 -26.23 -14.91
CA GLY A 273 32.39 -26.42 -14.88
C GLY A 273 33.10 -25.84 -16.10
N SER A 274 34.24 -26.44 -16.42
CA SER A 274 35.21 -25.93 -17.40
C SER A 274 35.35 -26.79 -18.65
N SER A 275 34.34 -27.59 -18.97
CA SER A 275 34.39 -28.48 -20.14
C SER A 275 34.54 -27.65 -21.42
N ASP A 276 35.48 -28.05 -22.28
CA ASP A 276 35.84 -27.32 -23.52
C ASP A 276 35.17 -27.92 -24.77
N ASN A 277 34.32 -28.95 -24.62
CA ASN A 277 33.56 -29.53 -25.71
C ASN A 277 32.21 -30.11 -25.24
N ALA A 278 31.31 -30.32 -26.20
CA ALA A 278 29.95 -30.80 -25.95
C ALA A 278 29.89 -32.18 -25.28
N THR A 279 30.80 -33.09 -25.64
CA THR A 279 30.84 -34.45 -25.09
C THR A 279 31.18 -34.41 -23.60
N ASP A 280 32.26 -33.71 -23.24
CA ASP A 280 32.70 -33.57 -21.85
C ASP A 280 31.69 -32.78 -21.03
N CYS A 281 31.03 -31.80 -21.65
CA CYS A 281 29.93 -31.09 -21.03
C CYS A 281 28.75 -32.02 -20.70
N GLY A 282 28.31 -32.82 -21.67
CA GLY A 282 27.23 -33.79 -21.47
C GLY A 282 27.58 -34.85 -20.42
N ASN A 283 28.83 -35.33 -20.42
CA ASN A 283 29.33 -36.26 -19.41
C ASN A 283 29.34 -35.65 -18.00
N ALA A 284 29.59 -34.34 -17.88
CA ALA A 284 29.50 -33.59 -16.62
C ALA A 284 28.05 -33.26 -16.20
N GLY A 285 27.03 -33.69 -16.97
CA GLY A 285 25.62 -33.35 -16.74
C GLY A 285 25.26 -31.92 -17.14
N GLY A 286 26.12 -31.29 -17.96
CA GLY A 286 25.91 -29.94 -18.49
C GLY A 286 25.15 -29.91 -19.81
N VAL A 287 24.79 -28.70 -20.20
CA VAL A 287 24.21 -28.35 -21.49
C VAL A 287 25.24 -27.54 -22.26
N TRP A 288 25.46 -27.88 -23.52
CA TRP A 288 26.37 -27.17 -24.42
C TRP A 288 25.57 -26.23 -25.31
N ASP A 289 25.66 -24.93 -25.05
CA ASP A 289 24.86 -23.89 -25.71
C ASP A 289 25.58 -22.54 -25.62
N SER A 290 25.23 -21.59 -26.50
CA SER A 290 25.84 -20.27 -26.55
C SER A 290 25.22 -19.28 -25.58
N SER A 291 23.94 -19.40 -25.23
CA SER A 291 23.24 -18.42 -24.39
C SER A 291 22.66 -19.04 -23.11
N HIS A 292 23.52 -19.38 -22.15
CA HIS A 292 23.10 -19.85 -20.83
C HIS A 292 22.73 -18.70 -19.90
N LYS A 293 21.43 -18.59 -19.60
CA LYS A 293 20.89 -17.59 -18.66
C LYS A 293 20.05 -18.24 -17.55
N SER A 294 20.44 -19.45 -17.16
CA SER A 294 19.72 -20.24 -16.16
C SER A 294 20.07 -19.87 -14.71
N GLY A 295 21.15 -19.11 -14.49
CA GLY A 295 21.59 -18.69 -13.16
C GLY A 295 20.58 -17.79 -12.45
N SER A 296 20.67 -17.74 -11.13
CA SER A 296 19.79 -16.94 -10.25
C SER A 296 20.61 -16.15 -9.22
N HIS A 297 20.06 -15.14 -8.57
CA HIS A 297 20.78 -14.39 -7.51
C HIS A 297 22.09 -13.73 -7.99
N ASN A 298 22.18 -13.38 -9.28
CA ASN A 298 23.36 -12.74 -9.85
C ASN A 298 23.14 -11.23 -10.06
N VAL A 299 24.24 -10.50 -10.17
CA VAL A 299 24.26 -9.12 -10.68
C VAL A 299 24.90 -9.15 -12.07
N ILE A 300 24.18 -8.67 -13.08
CA ILE A 300 24.57 -8.68 -14.48
C ILE A 300 24.64 -7.24 -14.98
N VAL A 301 25.80 -6.84 -15.50
CA VAL A 301 26.03 -5.48 -16.01
C VAL A 301 26.76 -5.53 -17.36
N GLY A 302 26.06 -5.25 -18.45
CA GLY A 302 26.57 -5.42 -19.80
C GLY A 302 25.87 -6.55 -20.55
N TYR A 303 26.46 -7.01 -21.65
CA TYR A 303 25.76 -7.81 -22.66
C TYR A 303 26.53 -9.08 -23.07
N LEU A 304 25.79 -10.05 -23.62
CA LEU A 304 26.28 -11.38 -24.05
C LEU A 304 26.85 -12.23 -22.91
N HIS A 305 26.41 -12.00 -21.68
CA HIS A 305 26.88 -12.80 -20.56
C HIS A 305 26.20 -14.16 -20.51
N ASN A 306 26.97 -15.17 -20.10
CA ASN A 306 26.45 -16.47 -19.69
C ASN A 306 26.59 -16.65 -18.19
N TYR A 307 25.53 -17.10 -17.54
CA TYR A 307 25.50 -17.35 -16.11
C TYR A 307 24.53 -18.50 -15.81
N THR A 308 25.02 -19.52 -15.11
CA THR A 308 24.28 -20.78 -14.94
C THR A 308 24.07 -21.16 -13.47
N ARG A 309 24.78 -20.49 -12.56
CA ARG A 309 24.75 -20.74 -11.12
C ARG A 309 24.26 -19.50 -10.37
N TYR A 310 24.50 -19.48 -9.07
CA TYR A 310 23.97 -18.46 -8.17
C TYR A 310 25.03 -17.68 -7.41
N GLY A 311 24.66 -16.46 -7.00
CA GLY A 311 25.47 -15.58 -6.16
C GLY A 311 26.65 -14.93 -6.89
N GLY A 312 26.61 -14.87 -8.22
CA GLY A 312 27.69 -14.34 -9.03
C GLY A 312 27.55 -12.87 -9.43
N LEU A 313 28.66 -12.30 -9.89
CA LEU A 313 28.74 -10.96 -10.45
C LEU A 313 29.40 -11.05 -11.82
N VAL A 314 28.72 -10.57 -12.86
CA VAL A 314 29.25 -10.56 -14.22
C VAL A 314 29.10 -9.18 -14.84
N VAL A 315 30.22 -8.62 -15.29
CA VAL A 315 30.32 -7.26 -15.81
C VAL A 315 31.16 -7.26 -17.09
N GLY A 316 30.77 -6.50 -18.11
CA GLY A 316 31.56 -6.28 -19.33
C GLY A 316 30.87 -6.79 -20.59
N VAL A 317 31.59 -7.59 -21.40
CA VAL A 317 31.06 -8.13 -22.66
C VAL A 317 31.44 -9.58 -22.84
N ASN A 318 30.48 -10.46 -23.13
CA ASN A 318 30.75 -11.86 -23.42
C ASN A 318 31.58 -12.53 -22.31
N ASN A 319 31.07 -12.47 -21.07
CA ASN A 319 31.71 -13.07 -19.90
C ASN A 319 30.84 -14.19 -19.33
N ASN A 320 31.48 -15.21 -18.78
CA ASN A 320 30.86 -16.48 -18.40
C ASN A 320 31.09 -16.78 -16.92
N ILE A 321 30.01 -16.90 -16.12
CA ILE A 321 30.07 -17.34 -14.72
C ILE A 321 29.27 -18.64 -14.54
N THR A 322 29.98 -19.77 -14.56
CA THR A 322 29.37 -21.11 -14.42
C THR A 322 29.71 -21.81 -13.09
N GLY A 323 30.50 -21.14 -12.25
CA GLY A 323 30.79 -21.54 -10.88
C GLY A 323 29.82 -20.93 -9.87
N ILE A 324 29.66 -21.59 -8.71
CA ILE A 324 28.92 -21.05 -7.57
C ILE A 324 29.68 -19.82 -7.04
N VAL A 325 28.98 -18.72 -6.74
CA VAL A 325 29.57 -17.46 -6.23
C VAL A 325 30.79 -16.97 -7.03
N ALA A 326 30.82 -17.29 -8.33
CA ALA A 326 31.89 -16.90 -9.24
C ALA A 326 31.72 -15.44 -9.68
N SER A 327 32.84 -14.78 -10.02
CA SER A 327 32.80 -13.39 -10.46
C SER A 327 33.67 -13.12 -11.68
N VAL A 328 33.14 -12.34 -12.61
CA VAL A 328 33.91 -11.68 -13.67
C VAL A 328 33.58 -10.19 -13.60
N THR A 329 34.48 -9.37 -13.05
CA THR A 329 34.17 -7.96 -12.71
C THR A 329 34.45 -6.97 -13.83
N GLY A 330 34.84 -7.44 -15.02
CA GLY A 330 35.04 -6.59 -16.19
C GLY A 330 35.69 -7.35 -17.35
N GLY A 331 36.10 -6.61 -18.38
CA GLY A 331 36.79 -7.17 -19.55
C GLY A 331 35.86 -7.88 -20.53
N SER A 332 36.45 -8.72 -21.39
CA SER A 332 35.73 -9.46 -22.43
C SER A 332 36.22 -10.89 -22.60
N GLY A 333 35.31 -11.84 -22.79
CA GLY A 333 35.63 -13.25 -22.97
C GLY A 333 36.10 -13.96 -21.69
N GLY A 334 35.92 -13.34 -20.52
CA GLY A 334 36.35 -13.88 -19.24
C GLY A 334 35.46 -15.03 -18.77
N THR A 335 36.05 -16.11 -18.27
CA THR A 335 35.32 -17.28 -17.77
C THR A 335 35.72 -17.60 -16.33
N ALA A 336 34.76 -17.58 -15.41
CA ALA A 336 34.92 -18.06 -14.05
C ALA A 336 33.99 -19.26 -13.80
N SER A 337 34.54 -20.48 -13.89
CA SER A 337 33.77 -21.73 -13.82
C SER A 337 33.95 -22.52 -12.53
N GLY A 338 35.00 -22.23 -11.77
CA GLY A 338 35.23 -22.84 -10.46
C GLY A 338 34.34 -22.23 -9.38
N SER A 339 34.07 -22.98 -8.31
CA SER A 339 33.38 -22.42 -7.13
C SER A 339 34.22 -21.29 -6.52
N ALA A 340 33.62 -20.12 -6.31
CA ALA A 340 34.31 -18.89 -5.87
C ALA A 340 35.51 -18.48 -6.75
N ALA A 341 35.52 -18.88 -8.02
CA ALA A 341 36.52 -18.42 -8.97
C ALA A 341 36.32 -16.94 -9.32
N SER A 342 37.40 -16.22 -9.60
CA SER A 342 37.34 -14.79 -9.91
C SER A 342 38.22 -14.41 -11.10
N VAL A 343 37.68 -13.58 -11.98
CA VAL A 343 38.42 -12.90 -13.05
C VAL A 343 38.15 -11.41 -12.94
N SER A 344 39.17 -10.61 -12.61
CA SER A 344 38.93 -9.18 -12.38
C SER A 344 38.74 -8.38 -13.66
N GLY A 345 39.25 -8.86 -14.79
CA GLY A 345 39.11 -8.22 -16.10
C GLY A 345 40.04 -8.79 -17.17
N GLY A 346 40.31 -8.00 -18.22
CA GLY A 346 41.18 -8.38 -19.33
C GLY A 346 40.45 -9.07 -20.49
N ILE A 347 41.18 -9.86 -21.27
CA ILE A 347 40.65 -10.51 -22.50
C ILE A 347 40.87 -12.02 -22.43
N ASN A 348 39.79 -12.80 -22.51
CA ASN A 348 39.85 -14.28 -22.59
C ASN A 348 40.58 -14.95 -21.42
N ASN A 349 40.46 -14.40 -20.21
CA ASN A 349 41.03 -15.00 -19.00
C ASN A 349 40.08 -16.06 -18.41
N ARG A 350 40.62 -17.18 -17.93
CA ARG A 350 39.84 -18.32 -17.44
C ARG A 350 40.27 -18.70 -16.02
N ALA A 351 39.38 -18.55 -15.04
CA ALA A 351 39.54 -19.08 -13.68
C ALA A 351 38.65 -20.31 -13.52
N ILE A 352 39.28 -21.49 -13.60
CA ILE A 352 38.59 -22.76 -13.87
C ILE A 352 38.31 -23.57 -12.61
N ALA A 353 39.27 -23.61 -11.68
CA ALA A 353 39.19 -24.41 -10.48
C ALA A 353 38.63 -23.62 -9.28
N SER A 354 38.23 -24.34 -8.23
CA SER A 354 37.70 -23.72 -7.01
C SER A 354 38.68 -22.74 -6.38
N ASN A 355 38.21 -21.55 -6.03
CA ASN A 355 38.98 -20.43 -5.47
C ASN A 355 40.16 -19.97 -6.35
N SER A 356 40.18 -20.33 -7.64
CA SER A 356 41.19 -19.81 -8.57
C SER A 356 40.94 -18.34 -8.90
N SER A 357 42.00 -17.59 -9.20
CA SER A 357 41.87 -16.16 -9.50
C SER A 357 42.77 -15.73 -10.65
N VAL A 358 42.26 -14.82 -11.48
CA VAL A 358 43.03 -14.10 -12.50
C VAL A 358 42.76 -12.61 -12.38
N SER A 359 43.75 -11.81 -11.99
CA SER A 359 43.55 -10.37 -11.78
C SER A 359 43.46 -9.56 -13.08
N GLY A 360 43.87 -10.12 -14.22
CA GLY A 360 43.75 -9.45 -15.52
C GLY A 360 44.64 -10.04 -16.60
N GLY A 361 44.99 -9.23 -17.61
CA GLY A 361 45.84 -9.64 -18.72
C GLY A 361 45.06 -10.30 -19.87
N SER A 362 45.70 -11.20 -20.61
CA SER A 362 45.07 -11.86 -21.76
C SER A 362 45.39 -13.35 -21.87
N VAL A 363 44.36 -14.18 -22.09
CA VAL A 363 44.51 -15.63 -22.30
C VAL A 363 45.25 -16.32 -21.14
N ASN A 364 45.05 -15.85 -19.90
CA ASN A 364 45.58 -16.53 -18.71
C ASN A 364 44.59 -17.59 -18.23
N ILE A 365 45.10 -18.74 -17.77
CA ILE A 365 44.28 -19.88 -17.34
C ILE A 365 44.71 -20.31 -15.94
N ALA A 366 43.85 -20.11 -14.95
CA ALA A 366 44.04 -20.61 -13.59
C ALA A 366 43.22 -21.89 -13.36
N ALA A 367 43.87 -23.05 -13.52
CA ALA A 367 43.26 -24.39 -13.50
C ALA A 367 43.57 -25.21 -12.23
N GLY A 368 44.50 -24.77 -11.39
CA GLY A 368 44.74 -25.38 -10.07
C GLY A 368 43.81 -24.82 -8.98
N GLY A 369 43.39 -25.65 -8.02
CA GLY A 369 42.61 -25.17 -6.87
C GLY A 369 43.40 -24.12 -6.10
N THR A 370 42.74 -23.05 -5.64
CA THR A 370 43.38 -21.90 -4.94
C THR A 370 44.56 -21.26 -5.69
N SER A 371 44.73 -21.53 -6.99
CA SER A 371 45.81 -20.95 -7.78
C SER A 371 45.52 -19.51 -8.19
N SER A 372 46.56 -18.73 -8.49
CA SER A 372 46.41 -17.32 -8.82
C SER A 372 47.32 -16.89 -9.97
N ILE A 373 46.78 -16.04 -10.85
CA ILE A 373 47.55 -15.36 -11.89
C ILE A 373 47.34 -13.85 -11.75
N GLY A 374 48.41 -13.11 -11.44
CA GLY A 374 48.35 -11.65 -11.26
C GLY A 374 48.12 -10.88 -12.57
N GLY A 375 48.48 -11.46 -13.72
CA GLY A 375 48.23 -10.88 -15.04
C GLY A 375 49.16 -11.43 -16.12
N GLY A 376 49.51 -10.58 -17.09
CA GLY A 376 50.36 -10.99 -18.21
C GLY A 376 49.59 -11.65 -19.35
N ALA A 377 50.25 -12.46 -20.17
CA ALA A 377 49.63 -13.09 -21.33
C ALA A 377 49.96 -14.57 -21.47
N GLY A 378 48.96 -15.43 -21.67
CA GLY A 378 49.18 -16.85 -21.95
C GLY A 378 49.70 -17.67 -20.77
N ASN A 379 49.59 -17.18 -19.53
CA ASN A 379 50.09 -17.90 -18.36
C ASN A 379 49.11 -19.01 -17.93
N LEU A 380 49.63 -20.12 -17.40
CA LEU A 380 48.85 -21.28 -16.96
C LEU A 380 49.29 -21.76 -15.57
N THR A 381 48.38 -21.76 -14.59
CA THR A 381 48.58 -22.49 -13.33
C THR A 381 47.75 -23.78 -13.37
N SER A 382 48.39 -24.94 -13.17
CA SER A 382 47.71 -26.23 -13.07
C SER A 382 47.92 -26.95 -11.73
N GLY A 383 48.95 -26.55 -10.97
CA GLY A 383 49.17 -27.01 -9.60
C GLY A 383 48.26 -26.32 -8.58
N ASN A 384 47.88 -27.02 -7.52
CA ASN A 384 47.10 -26.45 -6.42
C ASN A 384 47.93 -25.40 -5.67
N SER A 385 47.32 -24.27 -5.31
CA SER A 385 47.99 -23.12 -4.71
C SER A 385 49.19 -22.58 -5.50
N ALA A 386 49.32 -22.95 -6.79
CA ALA A 386 50.36 -22.41 -7.65
C ALA A 386 50.10 -20.93 -7.95
N SER A 387 51.15 -20.15 -8.16
CA SER A 387 51.03 -18.72 -8.44
C SER A 387 51.90 -18.28 -9.60
N ILE A 388 51.35 -17.43 -10.46
CA ILE A 388 52.11 -16.71 -11.47
C ILE A 388 51.83 -15.22 -11.29
N THR A 389 52.85 -14.42 -10.95
CA THR A 389 52.62 -12.98 -10.74
C THR A 389 52.36 -12.26 -12.06
N GLY A 390 53.01 -12.68 -13.15
CA GLY A 390 52.78 -12.13 -14.49
C GLY A 390 53.74 -12.69 -15.54
N GLY A 391 54.06 -11.90 -16.56
CA GLY A 391 54.93 -12.31 -17.67
C GLY A 391 54.15 -12.94 -18.83
N ARG A 392 54.84 -13.73 -19.66
CA ARG A 392 54.23 -14.31 -20.86
C ARG A 392 54.53 -15.80 -21.01
N ASN A 393 53.48 -16.58 -21.21
CA ASN A 393 53.52 -18.03 -21.40
C ASN A 393 54.21 -18.81 -20.27
N ASN A 394 54.13 -18.33 -19.03
CA ASN A 394 54.66 -19.08 -17.89
C ASN A 394 53.69 -20.20 -17.49
N VAL A 395 54.23 -21.32 -17.03
CA VAL A 395 53.49 -22.48 -16.57
C VAL A 395 53.91 -22.84 -15.14
N ALA A 396 52.95 -22.99 -14.24
CA ALA A 396 53.19 -23.43 -12.87
C ALA A 396 52.32 -24.67 -12.59
N SER A 397 52.95 -25.84 -12.68
CA SER A 397 52.28 -27.15 -12.66
C SER A 397 52.44 -27.90 -11.35
N GLY A 398 53.47 -27.57 -10.56
CA GLY A 398 53.68 -28.16 -9.24
C GLY A 398 52.72 -27.56 -8.20
N ASP A 399 52.33 -28.35 -7.21
CA ASP A 399 51.55 -27.83 -6.09
C ASP A 399 52.44 -26.86 -5.29
N TRP A 400 51.90 -25.70 -4.91
CA TRP A 400 52.63 -24.62 -4.25
C TRP A 400 53.81 -24.05 -5.05
N SER A 401 53.85 -24.29 -6.36
CA SER A 401 54.88 -23.73 -7.23
C SER A 401 54.65 -22.24 -7.53
N ALA A 402 55.71 -21.51 -7.86
CA ALA A 402 55.63 -20.09 -8.15
C ALA A 402 56.46 -19.68 -9.37
N VAL A 403 55.89 -18.85 -10.22
CA VAL A 403 56.63 -18.09 -11.25
C VAL A 403 56.40 -16.60 -11.05
N VAL A 404 57.46 -15.86 -10.72
CA VAL A 404 57.35 -14.41 -10.45
C VAL A 404 57.21 -13.61 -11.74
N GLY A 405 57.77 -14.06 -12.86
CA GLY A 405 57.59 -13.38 -14.14
C GLY A 405 58.52 -13.86 -15.25
N GLY A 406 58.82 -12.98 -16.19
CA GLY A 406 59.59 -13.31 -17.39
C GLY A 406 58.75 -14.07 -18.43
N GLY A 407 59.37 -15.05 -19.05
CA GLY A 407 58.80 -15.84 -20.14
C GLY A 407 59.10 -15.24 -21.51
N PHE A 408 58.45 -15.78 -22.54
CA PHE A 408 58.76 -15.47 -23.93
C PHE A 408 57.50 -15.47 -24.79
N SER A 409 57.56 -14.87 -25.98
CA SER A 409 56.37 -14.74 -26.86
C SER A 409 55.86 -16.08 -27.38
N ASP A 410 56.78 -17.02 -27.59
CA ASP A 410 56.50 -18.40 -27.97
C ASP A 410 56.26 -19.24 -26.70
N PRO A 411 55.13 -19.95 -26.60
CA PRO A 411 54.81 -20.80 -25.44
C PRO A 411 55.85 -21.88 -25.12
N LEU A 412 56.60 -22.35 -26.14
CA LEU A 412 57.64 -23.36 -25.95
C LEU A 412 58.87 -22.84 -25.20
N PHE A 413 58.95 -21.53 -24.98
CA PHE A 413 60.07 -20.85 -24.32
C PHE A 413 59.63 -20.11 -23.04
N GLY A 414 58.43 -20.43 -22.54
CA GLY A 414 57.96 -20.00 -21.22
C GLY A 414 58.78 -20.59 -20.07
N ASN A 415 58.70 -19.99 -18.89
CA ASN A 415 59.21 -20.64 -17.68
C ASN A 415 58.23 -21.71 -17.21
N GLU A 416 58.72 -22.86 -16.75
CA GLU A 416 57.89 -23.96 -16.28
C GLU A 416 58.31 -24.41 -14.87
N ALA A 417 57.52 -24.04 -13.87
CA ALA A 417 57.67 -24.55 -12.51
C ALA A 417 56.90 -25.86 -12.34
N TYR A 418 57.53 -26.99 -12.63
CA TYR A 418 56.86 -28.29 -12.74
C TYR A 418 56.67 -28.99 -11.39
N SER A 419 57.65 -28.89 -10.50
CA SER A 419 57.67 -29.65 -9.24
C SER A 419 57.08 -28.92 -8.05
N ASN A 420 56.70 -29.69 -7.02
CA ASN A 420 56.08 -29.14 -5.81
C ASN A 420 57.02 -28.19 -5.08
N TYR A 421 56.45 -27.09 -4.54
CA TYR A 421 57.18 -26.03 -3.83
C TYR A 421 58.33 -25.37 -4.62
N SER A 422 58.40 -25.59 -5.93
CA SER A 422 59.47 -25.06 -6.77
C SER A 422 59.20 -23.61 -7.17
N ALA A 423 60.26 -22.85 -7.43
CA ALA A 423 60.14 -21.43 -7.76
C ALA A 423 61.04 -20.98 -8.91
N ILE A 424 60.48 -20.22 -9.83
CA ILE A 424 61.22 -19.51 -10.87
C ILE A 424 60.98 -18.00 -10.71
N LEU A 425 62.05 -17.25 -10.46
CA LEU A 425 61.94 -15.81 -10.21
C LEU A 425 61.89 -14.97 -11.51
N GLY A 426 62.31 -15.51 -12.65
CA GLY A 426 62.25 -14.78 -13.92
C GLY A 426 63.03 -15.44 -15.05
N GLY A 427 63.43 -14.63 -16.04
CA GLY A 427 64.15 -15.12 -17.23
C GLY A 427 63.21 -15.77 -18.25
N PHE A 428 63.76 -16.59 -19.15
CA PHE A 428 62.96 -17.32 -20.14
C PHE A 428 63.44 -18.77 -20.29
N ARG A 429 62.52 -19.67 -20.61
CA ARG A 429 62.76 -21.11 -20.76
C ARG A 429 63.42 -21.78 -19.55
N ASN A 430 63.24 -21.24 -18.34
CA ASN A 430 63.73 -21.90 -17.13
C ASN A 430 62.76 -23.00 -16.68
N VAL A 431 63.27 -24.09 -16.14
CA VAL A 431 62.47 -25.25 -15.70
C VAL A 431 62.91 -25.67 -14.30
N THR A 432 61.97 -25.88 -13.39
CA THR A 432 62.21 -26.61 -12.14
C THR A 432 61.46 -27.94 -12.19
N GLY A 433 62.16 -29.03 -11.91
CA GLY A 433 61.60 -30.38 -11.95
C GLY A 433 61.99 -31.23 -13.15
N ASP A 434 61.42 -32.43 -13.21
CA ASP A 434 61.56 -33.37 -14.32
C ASP A 434 60.26 -33.48 -15.13
N THR A 435 60.06 -32.60 -16.12
CA THR A 435 58.82 -32.59 -16.92
C THR A 435 58.57 -33.90 -17.67
N GLY A 436 59.61 -34.70 -17.93
CA GLY A 436 59.52 -35.99 -18.62
C GLY A 436 59.12 -37.18 -17.74
N SER A 437 59.16 -37.05 -16.41
CA SER A 437 58.88 -38.18 -15.50
C SER A 437 57.38 -38.38 -15.25
N GLY A 438 56.57 -37.31 -15.38
CA GLY A 438 55.19 -37.30 -14.89
C GLY A 438 55.09 -37.13 -13.36
N ASP A 439 56.21 -37.05 -12.66
CA ASP A 439 56.30 -37.03 -11.19
C ASP A 439 56.72 -35.64 -10.69
N ARG A 440 55.76 -34.94 -10.07
CA ARG A 440 55.95 -33.60 -9.50
C ARG A 440 56.76 -33.59 -8.19
N THR A 441 57.11 -34.76 -7.65
CA THR A 441 57.96 -34.88 -6.46
C THR A 441 59.44 -34.81 -6.80
N LEU A 442 59.83 -35.02 -8.06
CA LEU A 442 61.21 -34.90 -8.52
C LEU A 442 61.58 -33.44 -8.72
N GLY A 443 62.47 -32.89 -7.89
CA GLY A 443 62.81 -31.47 -7.91
C GLY A 443 61.98 -30.66 -6.92
N GLU A 444 61.53 -31.28 -5.83
CA GLU A 444 60.80 -30.58 -4.78
C GLU A 444 61.67 -29.44 -4.22
N GLN A 445 61.09 -28.24 -4.01
CA GLN A 445 61.83 -27.05 -3.54
C GLN A 445 62.95 -26.55 -4.49
N ALA A 446 63.01 -27.05 -5.73
CA ALA A 446 63.98 -26.57 -6.70
C ALA A 446 63.75 -25.08 -7.04
N THR A 447 64.83 -24.35 -7.27
CA THR A 447 64.76 -22.90 -7.55
C THR A 447 65.60 -22.52 -8.75
N VAL A 448 65.05 -21.64 -9.58
CA VAL A 448 65.81 -20.92 -10.62
C VAL A 448 65.59 -19.43 -10.45
N SER A 449 66.64 -18.69 -10.12
CA SER A 449 66.51 -17.23 -9.89
C SER A 449 66.36 -16.43 -11.18
N GLY A 450 66.75 -16.97 -12.33
CA GLY A 450 66.55 -16.33 -13.63
C GLY A 450 67.49 -16.88 -14.71
N GLY A 451 67.78 -16.05 -15.70
CA GLY A 451 68.61 -16.44 -16.86
C GLY A 451 67.81 -17.08 -17.98
N SER A 452 68.49 -17.86 -18.81
CA SER A 452 67.90 -18.50 -20.00
C SER A 452 68.12 -20.01 -19.97
N SER A 453 67.06 -20.78 -20.23
CA SER A 453 67.20 -22.22 -20.49
C SER A 453 67.84 -23.01 -19.33
N ASN A 454 67.70 -22.55 -18.08
CA ASN A 454 68.27 -23.26 -16.94
C ASN A 454 67.27 -24.30 -16.40
N THR A 455 67.77 -25.45 -15.96
CA THR A 455 66.97 -26.55 -15.41
C THR A 455 67.46 -26.95 -14.03
N ALA A 456 66.58 -26.95 -13.02
CA ALA A 456 66.85 -27.47 -11.69
C ALA A 456 65.94 -28.67 -11.41
N LYS A 457 66.48 -29.88 -11.56
CA LYS A 457 65.75 -31.17 -11.53
C LYS A 457 65.87 -31.91 -10.20
N GLY A 458 66.98 -31.75 -9.48
CA GLY A 458 67.17 -32.40 -8.17
C GLY A 458 66.36 -31.74 -7.07
N ASP A 459 66.01 -32.50 -6.02
CA ASP A 459 65.33 -31.93 -4.85
C ASP A 459 66.20 -30.87 -4.18
N ALA A 460 65.62 -29.72 -3.84
CA ALA A 460 66.32 -28.53 -3.34
C ALA A 460 67.47 -28.04 -4.27
N ALA A 461 67.46 -28.42 -5.55
CA ALA A 461 68.42 -27.91 -6.53
C ALA A 461 68.25 -26.41 -6.72
N SER A 462 69.36 -25.69 -6.93
CA SER A 462 69.30 -24.25 -7.18
C SER A 462 70.16 -23.81 -8.37
N VAL A 463 69.59 -22.96 -9.22
CA VAL A 463 70.33 -22.22 -10.25
C VAL A 463 70.14 -20.73 -10.03
N SER A 464 71.18 -20.00 -9.64
CA SER A 464 71.05 -18.55 -9.41
C SER A 464 71.00 -17.74 -10.71
N GLY A 465 71.37 -18.31 -11.86
CA GLY A 465 71.23 -17.68 -13.16
C GLY A 465 72.09 -18.31 -14.25
N GLY A 466 72.40 -17.52 -15.28
CA GLY A 466 73.22 -17.96 -16.42
C GLY A 466 72.40 -18.53 -17.58
N GLN A 467 73.05 -19.32 -18.43
CA GLN A 467 72.43 -19.90 -19.64
C GLN A 467 72.66 -21.41 -19.72
N GLU A 468 71.60 -22.19 -19.96
CA GLU A 468 71.72 -23.62 -20.25
C GLU A 468 72.44 -24.41 -19.13
N ASN A 469 72.25 -24.01 -17.88
CA ASN A 469 72.76 -24.74 -16.71
C ASN A 469 71.75 -25.81 -16.26
N VAL A 470 72.24 -27.00 -15.88
CA VAL A 470 71.37 -28.13 -15.49
C VAL A 470 71.83 -28.74 -14.16
N VAL A 471 70.97 -28.68 -13.14
CA VAL A 471 71.22 -29.29 -11.83
C VAL A 471 70.36 -30.54 -11.66
N ILE A 472 70.98 -31.72 -11.68
CA ILE A 472 70.27 -33.01 -11.54
C ILE A 472 70.34 -33.54 -10.10
N GLY A 473 71.45 -33.32 -9.40
CA GLY A 473 71.68 -33.86 -8.06
C GLY A 473 70.82 -33.17 -6.98
N PRO A 474 70.30 -33.92 -6.00
CA PRO A 474 69.72 -33.36 -4.79
C PRO A 474 70.66 -32.39 -4.06
N ALA A 475 70.08 -31.33 -3.49
CA ALA A 475 70.75 -30.28 -2.73
C ALA A 475 71.97 -29.65 -3.44
N SER A 476 72.02 -29.74 -4.78
CA SER A 476 73.13 -29.22 -5.59
C SER A 476 72.83 -27.82 -6.12
N SER A 477 73.88 -27.08 -6.46
CA SER A 477 73.73 -25.70 -6.93
C SER A 477 74.66 -25.32 -8.06
N ILE A 478 74.14 -24.47 -8.96
CA ILE A 478 74.94 -23.74 -9.94
C ILE A 478 74.68 -22.25 -9.74
N THR A 479 75.69 -21.48 -9.38
CA THR A 479 75.53 -20.03 -9.18
C THR A 479 75.36 -19.30 -10.50
N GLY A 480 75.97 -19.78 -11.59
CA GLY A 480 75.81 -19.16 -12.91
C GLY A 480 76.70 -19.77 -13.99
N GLY A 481 77.08 -18.97 -14.97
CA GLY A 481 77.86 -19.42 -16.13
C GLY A 481 76.98 -19.99 -17.25
N ARG A 482 77.59 -20.78 -18.14
CA ARG A 482 76.89 -21.34 -19.29
C ARG A 482 77.25 -22.81 -19.51
N PHE A 483 76.25 -23.65 -19.82
CA PHE A 483 76.42 -25.08 -20.08
C PHE A 483 76.99 -25.89 -18.89
N ASN A 484 76.82 -25.40 -17.66
CA ASN A 484 77.28 -26.14 -16.50
C ASN A 484 76.26 -27.21 -16.10
N VAL A 485 76.72 -28.40 -15.73
CA VAL A 485 75.86 -29.55 -15.40
C VAL A 485 76.35 -30.26 -14.14
N THR A 486 75.46 -30.44 -13.15
CA THR A 486 75.72 -31.38 -12.06
C THR A 486 75.07 -32.72 -12.39
N THR A 487 75.83 -33.80 -12.53
CA THR A 487 75.33 -35.08 -13.06
C THR A 487 74.98 -36.09 -11.96
N THR A 488 74.05 -37.02 -12.23
CA THR A 488 73.66 -38.21 -11.42
C THR A 488 72.90 -37.99 -10.10
N ILE A 489 72.08 -38.98 -9.74
CA ILE A 489 71.38 -39.15 -8.44
C ILE A 489 72.32 -39.44 -7.25
N ASN A 490 73.62 -39.65 -7.50
CA ASN A 490 74.62 -39.89 -6.45
C ASN A 490 75.53 -38.68 -6.22
N SER A 491 75.32 -37.58 -6.95
CA SER A 491 76.08 -36.33 -6.78
C SER A 491 75.26 -35.35 -5.94
N ASP A 492 74.95 -35.77 -4.72
CA ASP A 492 74.27 -34.92 -3.77
C ASP A 492 75.23 -33.83 -3.28
N TRP A 493 74.70 -32.65 -2.97
CA TRP A 493 75.45 -31.56 -2.35
C TRP A 493 76.62 -31.01 -3.19
N THR A 494 76.47 -30.97 -4.53
CA THR A 494 77.51 -30.41 -5.41
C THR A 494 77.33 -28.92 -5.67
N THR A 495 78.42 -28.23 -6.01
CA THR A 495 78.39 -26.79 -6.33
C THR A 495 79.26 -26.45 -7.51
N ILE A 496 78.71 -25.74 -8.51
CA ILE A 496 79.49 -25.06 -9.54
C ILE A 496 79.26 -23.55 -9.41
N SER A 497 80.30 -22.80 -9.05
CA SER A 497 80.19 -21.35 -8.86
C SER A 497 80.07 -20.57 -10.18
N GLY A 498 80.46 -21.16 -11.32
CA GLY A 498 80.32 -20.55 -12.64
C GLY A 498 81.19 -21.20 -13.70
N GLY A 499 81.49 -20.45 -14.77
CA GLY A 499 82.33 -20.91 -15.88
C GLY A 499 81.53 -21.40 -17.09
N PHE A 500 82.20 -22.07 -18.01
CA PHE A 500 81.65 -22.60 -19.25
C PHE A 500 81.83 -24.13 -19.31
N ASN A 501 80.75 -24.85 -19.58
CA ASN A 501 80.78 -26.29 -19.87
C ASN A 501 81.45 -27.15 -18.78
N ASN A 502 81.18 -26.85 -17.50
CA ASN A 502 81.70 -27.61 -16.36
C ASN A 502 80.74 -28.72 -15.92
N PHE A 503 81.28 -29.87 -15.50
CA PHE A 503 80.53 -31.07 -15.13
C PHE A 503 80.96 -31.60 -13.76
N THR A 504 80.02 -31.85 -12.84
CA THR A 504 80.29 -32.64 -11.63
C THR A 504 79.73 -34.05 -11.75
N SER A 505 80.45 -35.06 -11.25
CA SER A 505 80.02 -36.47 -11.27
C SER A 505 80.20 -37.22 -9.94
N GLY A 506 80.74 -36.56 -8.91
CA GLY A 506 80.86 -37.11 -7.56
C GLY A 506 80.03 -36.32 -6.54
N ALA A 507 79.60 -36.99 -5.46
CA ALA A 507 79.01 -36.33 -4.29
C ALA A 507 79.96 -35.29 -3.71
N TYR A 508 79.43 -34.18 -3.20
CA TYR A 508 80.20 -33.10 -2.57
C TYR A 508 81.21 -32.37 -3.48
N ALA A 509 81.24 -32.69 -4.78
CA ALA A 509 82.14 -32.05 -5.73
C ALA A 509 81.88 -30.54 -5.84
N SER A 510 82.96 -29.76 -5.78
CA SER A 510 82.93 -28.31 -5.94
C SER A 510 83.82 -27.82 -7.07
N ILE A 511 83.25 -27.07 -8.01
CA ILE A 511 83.96 -26.38 -9.09
C ILE A 511 83.82 -24.86 -8.86
N SER A 512 84.94 -24.19 -8.63
CA SER A 512 84.96 -22.73 -8.41
C SER A 512 84.79 -21.91 -9.71
N GLY A 513 85.01 -22.53 -10.87
CA GLY A 513 84.90 -21.93 -12.20
C GLY A 513 85.78 -22.68 -13.21
N GLY A 514 85.90 -22.13 -14.42
CA GLY A 514 86.74 -22.66 -15.50
C GLY A 514 85.97 -22.95 -16.78
N ASP A 515 86.67 -23.56 -17.73
CA ASP A 515 86.19 -24.00 -19.05
C ASP A 515 86.47 -25.50 -19.19
N ASP A 516 85.45 -26.30 -19.51
CA ASP A 516 85.55 -27.75 -19.73
C ASP A 516 86.07 -28.56 -18.52
N VAL A 517 85.72 -28.17 -17.28
CA VAL A 517 86.14 -28.88 -16.06
C VAL A 517 85.22 -30.04 -15.73
N LEU A 518 85.75 -31.27 -15.63
CA LEU A 518 85.06 -32.43 -15.07
C LEU A 518 85.57 -32.73 -13.65
N CYS A 519 84.69 -32.73 -12.65
CA CYS A 519 85.04 -32.98 -11.26
C CYS A 519 84.30 -34.19 -10.67
N ALA A 520 85.07 -35.22 -10.28
CA ALA A 520 84.54 -36.45 -9.71
C ALA A 520 84.79 -36.61 -8.20
N SER A 521 85.43 -35.64 -7.54
CA SER A 521 85.79 -35.65 -6.11
C SER A 521 85.63 -34.27 -5.46
N ASP A 522 85.94 -34.13 -4.16
CA ASP A 522 85.58 -33.01 -3.30
C ASP A 522 85.84 -31.60 -3.88
N THR A 523 86.94 -31.33 -4.58
CA THR A 523 87.21 -29.99 -5.13
C THR A 523 88.09 -30.02 -6.39
N CYS A 524 87.64 -29.35 -7.46
CA CYS A 524 88.40 -29.18 -8.70
C CYS A 524 88.40 -27.71 -9.17
N GLY A 525 89.50 -27.28 -9.77
CA GLY A 525 89.66 -25.94 -10.34
C GLY A 525 90.32 -25.98 -11.71
N GLU A 526 90.56 -24.83 -12.33
CA GLU A 526 91.27 -24.77 -13.61
C GLU A 526 92.60 -25.53 -13.54
N GLY A 527 92.76 -26.53 -14.41
CA GLY A 527 93.98 -27.32 -14.56
C GLY A 527 94.00 -28.72 -13.91
N THR A 528 92.94 -29.15 -13.22
CA THR A 528 92.85 -30.52 -12.69
C THR A 528 91.91 -31.39 -13.52
N ILE A 529 92.46 -32.16 -14.47
CA ILE A 529 91.79 -33.36 -14.98
C ILE A 529 92.03 -34.44 -13.93
N SER A 530 91.07 -34.68 -13.02
CA SER A 530 91.12 -35.91 -12.22
C SER A 530 90.66 -37.04 -13.12
N THR A 531 91.59 -37.84 -13.62
CA THR A 531 91.25 -39.11 -14.27
C THR A 531 90.61 -40.05 -13.24
N PRO A 532 89.56 -40.81 -13.60
CA PRO A 532 88.95 -41.77 -12.69
C PRO A 532 89.92 -42.94 -12.46
N ASP A 533 90.22 -43.23 -11.19
CA ASP A 533 90.85 -44.49 -10.76
C ASP A 533 89.81 -45.60 -10.61
#